data_AF-A0A7K2ZWB0-F1
#
_entry.id   AF-A0A7K2ZWB0-F1
#
_cell.length_a   1.000
_cell.length_b   1.000
_cell.length_c   1.000
_cell.angle_alpha   90.00
_cell.angle_beta   90.00
_cell.angle_gamma   90.00
#
_symmetry.space_group_name_H-M   'P 1'
#
loop_
_entity.id
_entity.type
_entity.pdbx_description
1 polymer ?
#
loop_
_entity_poly.entity_id
_entity_poly.type
_entity_poly.pdbx_seq_one_letter_code
_entity_poly.pdbx_strand_id
1 'polypeptide(L)'
;MMNEVFTVQAPRLCRVRADSSPDEDFFPLDDDGFLGSEHIVAPPGSEAAAGLLVAPGDVAREGATVLLGEPGAGKTSVFKLLVQGLPMWDDPFVPDGADRCVWVDGPDLTAATWDEVLGSHLRGLPSVAVGQGPSPGGNLTMVIDQADESEICRHLPSYLKRYLKNKDVRGLRLLLACSGSGRPAEGAGSRFSRALEPASRAGVGTGQLPCGDVDSSRP
;
A
#
# COMPACT_ATOMS: atom_id res chain seq x y z
N MET A 1 -8.83 -32.81 19.35
CA MET A 1 -7.59 -32.12 19.76
C MET A 1 -7.16 -31.28 18.56
N MET A 2 -7.54 -30.01 18.54
CA MET A 2 -7.11 -29.07 17.50
C MET A 2 -5.96 -28.26 18.09
N ASN A 3 -4.80 -28.36 17.46
CA ASN A 3 -3.61 -27.61 17.80
C ASN A 3 -3.90 -26.11 17.57
N GLU A 4 -4.12 -25.35 18.64
CA GLU A 4 -4.02 -23.89 18.61
C GLU A 4 -2.54 -23.52 18.46
N VAL A 5 -2.07 -23.54 17.22
CA VAL A 5 -0.70 -23.11 16.88
C VAL A 5 -0.69 -21.59 16.88
N PHE A 6 -0.19 -21.00 17.97
CA PHE A 6 0.22 -19.59 18.15
C PHE A 6 -0.59 -18.53 17.38
N THR A 7 -1.70 -18.08 17.96
CA THR A 7 -2.47 -16.91 17.50
C THR A 7 -1.95 -15.58 18.06
N VAL A 8 -0.65 -15.47 18.33
CA VAL A 8 -0.06 -14.18 18.71
C VAL A 8 0.25 -13.40 17.44
N GLN A 9 -0.66 -12.53 17.03
CA GLN A 9 -0.39 -11.54 15.99
C GLN A 9 0.28 -10.33 16.62
N ALA A 10 1.59 -10.20 16.42
CA ALA A 10 2.27 -8.95 16.74
C ALA A 10 1.73 -7.82 15.85
N PRO A 11 1.44 -6.63 16.39
CA PRO A 11 0.99 -5.50 15.60
C PRO A 11 2.05 -5.15 14.56
N ARG A 12 1.64 -5.08 13.29
CA ARG A 12 2.54 -4.69 12.21
C ARG A 12 2.63 -3.17 12.15
N LEU A 13 3.85 -2.67 12.19
CA LEU A 13 4.15 -1.25 12.12
C LEU A 13 4.93 -0.94 10.85
N CYS A 14 4.78 0.29 10.37
CA CYS A 14 5.49 0.81 9.21
C CYS A 14 6.15 2.13 9.58
N ARG A 15 7.30 2.44 8.98
CA ARG A 15 7.98 3.73 9.16
C ARG A 15 7.58 4.68 8.03
N VAL A 16 7.02 5.84 8.36
CA VAL A 16 6.68 6.83 7.34
C VAL A 16 7.97 7.44 6.77
N ARG A 17 8.05 7.58 5.44
CA ARG A 17 9.20 8.16 4.75
C ARG A 17 8.81 9.49 4.09
N ALA A 18 9.63 10.51 4.30
CA ALA A 18 9.49 11.79 3.60
C ALA A 18 9.92 11.71 2.13
N ASP A 19 10.86 10.82 1.81
CA ASP A 19 11.50 10.79 0.50
C ASP A 19 11.90 9.38 0.03
N SER A 20 12.52 9.33 -1.14
CA SER A 20 13.02 8.09 -1.76
C SER A 20 14.40 7.65 -1.27
N SER A 21 14.96 8.23 -0.20
CA SER A 21 16.25 7.79 0.35
C SER A 21 16.18 6.35 0.87
N PRO A 22 17.20 5.51 0.67
CA PRO A 22 17.21 4.18 1.28
C PRO A 22 17.08 4.32 2.81
N ASP A 23 16.44 3.35 3.46
CA ASP A 23 16.50 3.29 4.93
C ASP A 23 17.96 2.99 5.31
N GLU A 24 18.68 4.01 5.77
CA GLU A 24 20.07 3.82 6.25
C GLU A 24 20.10 3.17 7.63
N ASP A 25 19.01 3.31 8.39
CA ASP A 25 18.87 2.78 9.74
C ASP A 25 17.89 1.60 9.78
N PHE A 26 18.39 0.43 10.16
CA PHE A 26 17.56 -0.71 10.55
C PHE A 26 16.66 -0.34 11.73
N PHE A 27 15.58 -1.10 11.97
CA PHE A 27 14.87 -0.99 13.24
C PHE A 27 15.80 -1.48 14.35
N PRO A 28 16.24 -0.63 15.29
CA PRO A 28 16.89 -1.13 16.49
C PRO A 28 15.90 -2.06 17.21
N LEU A 29 16.36 -3.29 17.39
CA LEU A 29 15.65 -4.29 18.14
C LEU A 29 16.24 -4.36 19.54
N ASP A 30 15.42 -4.66 20.53
CA ASP A 30 15.90 -5.03 21.86
C ASP A 30 16.58 -6.41 21.84
N ASP A 31 17.09 -6.82 23.01
CA ASP A 31 17.80 -8.10 23.18
C ASP A 31 16.92 -9.33 22.85
N ASP A 32 15.60 -9.16 22.83
CA ASP A 32 14.60 -10.18 22.52
C ASP A 32 14.14 -10.15 21.05
N GLY A 33 14.68 -9.24 20.24
CA GLY A 33 14.33 -9.09 18.82
C GLY A 33 13.02 -8.34 18.57
N PHE A 34 12.46 -7.67 19.58
CA PHE A 34 11.30 -6.79 19.45
C PHE A 34 11.73 -5.35 19.19
N LEU A 35 10.79 -4.50 18.74
CA LEU A 35 11.07 -3.08 18.56
C LEU A 35 11.47 -2.45 19.89
N GLY A 36 12.66 -1.84 19.93
CA GLY A 36 13.15 -1.16 21.11
C GLY A 36 12.21 -0.02 21.56
N SER A 37 12.17 0.21 22.87
CA SER A 37 11.32 1.23 23.51
C SER A 37 11.61 2.68 23.10
N GLU A 38 12.75 2.91 22.43
CA GLU A 38 13.17 4.18 21.85
C GLU A 38 12.29 4.65 20.68
N HIS A 39 11.46 3.77 20.13
CA HIS A 39 10.58 4.12 19.03
C HIS A 39 9.28 4.79 19.50
N ILE A 40 9.00 5.96 18.92
CA ILE A 40 7.73 6.67 19.09
C ILE A 40 6.72 6.07 18.10
N VAL A 41 5.83 5.21 18.61
CA VAL A 41 4.64 4.78 17.89
C VAL A 41 3.64 5.92 17.92
N ALA A 42 3.22 6.39 16.74
CA ALA A 42 2.22 7.44 16.66
C ALA A 42 0.87 6.90 17.17
N PRO A 43 0.13 7.68 17.98
CA PRO A 43 -1.21 7.28 18.36
C PRO A 43 -2.12 7.18 17.12
N PRO A 44 -3.15 6.31 17.14
CA PRO A 44 -4.06 6.14 16.02
C PRO A 44 -4.68 7.47 15.56
N GLY A 45 -4.70 7.70 14.25
CA GLY A 45 -5.23 8.93 13.65
C GLY A 45 -4.30 10.16 13.71
N SER A 46 -3.06 9.99 14.17
CA SER A 46 -2.03 11.03 14.04
C SER A 46 -1.65 11.25 12.58
N GLU A 47 -1.29 12.48 12.23
CA GLU A 47 -0.76 12.79 10.91
C GLU A 47 0.55 12.01 10.67
N ALA A 48 0.65 11.36 9.50
CA ALA A 48 1.80 10.57 9.12
C ALA A 48 3.03 11.48 8.87
N ALA A 49 3.82 11.72 9.91
CA ALA A 49 5.09 12.44 9.80
C ALA A 49 6.26 11.47 9.59
N ALA A 50 7.24 11.90 8.79
CA ALA A 50 8.40 11.09 8.46
C ALA A 50 9.18 10.65 9.72
N GLY A 51 9.64 9.40 9.71
CA GLY A 51 10.33 8.75 10.83
C GLY A 51 9.40 8.12 11.86
N LEU A 52 8.11 8.46 11.90
CA LEU A 52 7.15 7.86 12.83
C LEU A 52 6.85 6.40 12.48
N LEU A 53 6.65 5.59 13.53
CA LEU A 53 6.06 4.27 13.39
C LEU A 53 4.55 4.35 13.48
N VAL A 54 3.86 3.84 12.47
CA VAL A 54 2.41 3.92 12.34
C VAL A 54 1.83 2.57 11.93
N ALA A 55 0.56 2.34 12.25
CA ALA A 55 -0.15 1.20 11.72
C ALA A 55 -0.42 1.38 10.21
N PRO A 56 -0.29 0.31 9.38
CA PRO A 56 -0.54 0.39 7.94
C PRO A 56 -1.95 0.94 7.59
N GLY A 57 -2.93 0.69 8.45
CA GLY A 57 -4.31 1.16 8.24
C GLY A 57 -4.47 2.67 8.39
N ASP A 58 -3.61 3.33 9.17
CA ASP A 58 -3.70 4.78 9.35
C ASP A 58 -3.17 5.51 8.11
N VAL A 59 -2.06 5.04 7.55
CA VAL A 59 -1.49 5.58 6.30
C VAL A 59 -2.32 5.22 5.07
N ALA A 60 -2.90 4.02 5.01
CA ALA A 60 -3.73 3.59 3.88
C ALA A 60 -4.98 4.47 3.69
N ARG A 61 -5.44 5.17 4.74
CA ARG A 61 -6.58 6.09 4.63
C ARG A 61 -6.25 7.38 3.89
N GLU A 62 -4.97 7.73 3.73
CA GLU A 62 -4.52 9.00 3.14
C GLU A 62 -4.51 9.03 1.60
N GLY A 63 -5.24 8.11 0.96
CA GLY A 63 -5.41 8.04 -0.49
C GLY A 63 -4.43 7.07 -1.15
N ALA A 64 -3.16 7.42 -1.27
CA ALA A 64 -2.15 6.55 -1.87
C ALA A 64 -1.05 6.16 -0.89
N THR A 65 -0.76 4.86 -0.84
CA THR A 65 0.29 4.28 0.03
C THR A 65 1.13 3.30 -0.77
N VAL A 66 2.45 3.45 -0.67
CA VAL A 66 3.42 2.47 -1.15
C VAL A 66 4.05 1.81 0.07
N LEU A 67 4.01 0.48 0.14
CA LEU A 67 4.61 -0.33 1.19
C LEU A 67 5.87 -1.02 0.64
N LEU A 68 7.02 -0.63 1.17
CA LEU A 68 8.34 -1.11 0.69
C LEU A 68 8.94 -2.08 1.69
N GLY A 69 9.31 -3.31 1.33
CA GLY A 69 9.97 -4.20 2.28
C GLY A 69 10.54 -5.46 1.64
N GLU A 70 11.31 -6.23 2.39
CA GLU A 70 11.94 -7.45 1.86
C GLU A 70 10.92 -8.52 1.44
N PRO A 71 11.29 -9.45 0.55
CA PRO A 71 10.50 -10.65 0.29
C PRO A 71 10.18 -11.38 1.60
N GLY A 72 8.93 -11.80 1.77
CA GLY A 72 8.49 -12.45 3.01
C GLY A 72 8.16 -11.50 4.18
N ALA A 73 8.42 -10.19 4.08
CA ALA A 73 8.04 -9.19 5.10
C ALA A 73 6.52 -8.94 5.20
N GLY A 74 5.68 -9.86 4.71
CA GLY A 74 4.24 -9.85 4.94
C GLY A 74 3.43 -8.75 4.24
N LYS A 75 3.99 -7.98 3.28
CA LYS A 75 3.30 -6.89 2.56
C LYS A 75 1.92 -7.30 2.04
N THR A 76 1.84 -8.39 1.29
CA THR A 76 0.60 -9.00 0.80
C THR A 76 -0.41 -9.24 1.91
N SER A 77 0.03 -9.77 3.06
CA SER A 77 -0.87 -10.04 4.19
C SER A 77 -1.39 -8.75 4.84
N VAL A 78 -0.58 -7.68 4.88
CA VAL A 78 -1.04 -6.36 5.33
C VAL A 78 -2.15 -5.87 4.43
N PHE A 79 -1.96 -5.88 3.12
CA PHE A 79 -2.97 -5.41 2.19
C PHE A 79 -4.24 -6.26 2.21
N LYS A 80 -4.14 -7.59 2.34
CA LYS A 80 -5.29 -8.48 2.54
C LYS A 80 -6.12 -8.08 3.76
N LEU A 81 -5.47 -7.71 4.87
CA LEU A 81 -6.16 -7.21 6.06
C LEU A 81 -6.82 -5.84 5.82
N LEU A 82 -6.16 -4.94 5.09
CA LEU A 82 -6.68 -3.60 4.81
C LEU A 82 -7.90 -3.57 3.90
N VAL A 83 -8.00 -4.54 2.97
CA VAL A 83 -9.15 -4.67 2.07
C VAL A 83 -10.14 -5.72 2.53
N GLN A 84 -9.94 -6.31 3.71
CA GLN A 84 -10.83 -7.32 4.26
C GLN A 84 -12.26 -6.76 4.39
N GLY A 85 -13.22 -7.48 3.82
CA GLY A 85 -14.63 -7.08 3.83
C GLY A 85 -15.04 -6.13 2.71
N LEU A 86 -14.11 -5.67 1.86
CA LEU A 86 -14.46 -4.99 0.63
C LEU A 86 -14.82 -6.02 -0.45
N PRO A 87 -15.99 -5.89 -1.10
CA PRO A 87 -16.30 -6.72 -2.26
C PRO A 87 -15.36 -6.41 -3.43
N MET A 88 -15.07 -7.44 -4.21
CA MET A 88 -14.32 -7.27 -5.46
C MET A 88 -15.14 -6.47 -6.46
N TRP A 89 -14.46 -5.75 -7.36
CA TRP A 89 -15.08 -4.89 -8.35
C TRP A 89 -16.05 -5.66 -9.28
N ASP A 90 -15.71 -6.89 -9.61
CA ASP A 90 -16.47 -7.78 -10.49
C ASP A 90 -17.59 -8.55 -9.77
N ASP A 91 -17.78 -8.34 -8.46
CA ASP A 91 -18.87 -8.96 -7.71
C ASP A 91 -20.24 -8.40 -8.16
N PRO A 92 -21.11 -9.23 -8.78
CA PRO A 92 -22.39 -8.78 -9.31
C PRO A 92 -23.47 -8.56 -8.24
N PHE A 93 -23.24 -8.99 -6.99
CA PHE A 93 -24.24 -8.94 -5.91
C PHE A 93 -24.17 -7.69 -5.04
N VAL A 94 -23.31 -6.75 -5.42
CA VAL A 94 -23.00 -5.59 -4.59
C VAL A 94 -23.70 -4.35 -5.16
N PRO A 95 -24.45 -3.60 -4.33
CA PRO A 95 -25.19 -2.43 -4.76
C PRO A 95 -24.31 -1.38 -5.47
N ASP A 96 -24.93 -0.63 -6.37
CA ASP A 96 -24.32 0.56 -6.95
C ASP A 96 -23.96 1.56 -5.84
N GLY A 97 -22.75 2.12 -5.93
CA GLY A 97 -22.26 3.08 -4.95
C GLY A 97 -21.65 2.48 -3.68
N ALA A 98 -21.53 1.15 -3.57
CA ALA A 98 -20.74 0.53 -2.50
C ALA A 98 -19.22 0.69 -2.73
N ASP A 99 -18.45 0.67 -1.64
CA ASP A 99 -16.99 0.61 -1.71
C ASP A 99 -16.55 -0.71 -2.35
N ARG A 100 -15.53 -0.66 -3.22
CA ARG A 100 -15.04 -1.80 -3.99
C ARG A 100 -13.53 -1.96 -3.88
N CYS A 101 -13.06 -3.18 -4.12
CA CYS A 101 -11.65 -3.52 -4.24
C CYS A 101 -11.31 -4.03 -5.64
N VAL A 102 -10.21 -3.56 -6.21
CA VAL A 102 -9.51 -4.18 -7.34
C VAL A 102 -8.16 -4.65 -6.82
N TRP A 103 -7.84 -5.92 -7.00
CA TRP A 103 -6.54 -6.48 -6.63
C TRP A 103 -5.84 -6.96 -7.89
N VAL A 104 -4.58 -6.54 -8.05
CA VAL A 104 -3.75 -6.88 -9.20
C VAL A 104 -2.39 -7.31 -8.72
N ASP A 105 -1.91 -8.43 -9.25
CA ASP A 105 -0.55 -8.87 -9.03
C ASP A 105 0.35 -8.20 -10.09
N GLY A 106 1.49 -7.67 -9.65
CA GLY A 106 2.43 -6.93 -10.49
C GLY A 106 2.89 -7.69 -11.73
N PRO A 107 3.19 -9.00 -11.67
CA PRO A 107 3.53 -9.80 -12.86
C PRO A 107 2.46 -9.77 -13.96
N ASP A 108 1.17 -9.66 -13.60
CA ASP A 108 0.06 -9.59 -14.55
C ASP A 108 -0.11 -8.20 -15.15
N LEU A 109 0.56 -7.18 -14.58
CA LEU A 109 0.48 -5.81 -15.02
C LEU A 109 1.56 -5.52 -16.07
N THR A 110 1.19 -5.61 -17.35
CA THR A 110 2.05 -5.35 -18.50
C THR A 110 1.46 -4.25 -19.38
N ALA A 111 2.19 -3.79 -20.40
CA ALA A 111 1.66 -2.83 -21.37
C ALA A 111 0.47 -3.40 -22.16
N ALA A 112 0.48 -4.72 -22.41
CA ALA A 112 -0.59 -5.41 -23.16
C ALA A 112 -1.84 -5.64 -22.31
N THR A 113 -1.67 -5.90 -21.01
CA THR A 113 -2.76 -6.24 -20.08
C THR A 113 -3.27 -5.03 -19.30
N TRP A 114 -2.58 -3.87 -19.37
CA TRP A 114 -2.92 -2.66 -18.63
C TRP A 114 -4.41 -2.32 -18.67
N ASP A 115 -4.99 -2.24 -19.86
CA ASP A 115 -6.37 -1.78 -20.03
C ASP A 115 -7.40 -2.77 -19.49
N GLU A 116 -7.10 -4.06 -19.56
CA GLU A 116 -7.95 -5.14 -19.05
C GLU A 116 -7.94 -5.15 -17.52
N VAL A 117 -6.75 -5.10 -16.93
CA VAL A 117 -6.51 -5.37 -15.51
C VAL A 117 -6.67 -4.11 -14.63
N LEU A 118 -6.40 -2.92 -15.17
CA LEU A 118 -6.43 -1.66 -14.38
C LEU A 118 -7.09 -0.48 -15.09
N GLY A 119 -6.76 -0.28 -16.38
CA GLY A 119 -7.13 0.91 -17.13
C GLY A 119 -8.64 1.07 -17.35
N SER A 120 -9.38 -0.04 -17.48
CA SER A 120 -10.85 -0.06 -17.57
C SER A 120 -11.49 0.54 -16.31
N HIS A 121 -11.04 0.11 -15.13
CA HIS A 121 -11.53 0.60 -13.83
C HIS A 121 -11.24 2.09 -13.65
N LEU A 122 -10.02 2.54 -13.97
CA LEU A 122 -9.65 3.95 -13.87
C LEU A 122 -10.43 4.85 -14.84
N ARG A 123 -10.76 4.35 -16.04
CA ARG A 123 -11.64 5.07 -16.99
C ARG A 123 -13.06 5.24 -16.46
N GLY A 124 -13.55 4.28 -15.67
CA GLY A 124 -14.86 4.31 -15.03
C GLY A 124 -15.00 5.36 -13.92
N LEU A 125 -13.89 5.93 -13.42
CA LEU A 125 -13.94 6.98 -12.40
C LEU A 125 -14.71 8.22 -12.89
N PRO A 126 -15.45 8.90 -12.00
CA PRO A 126 -16.12 10.15 -12.34
C PRO A 126 -15.13 11.21 -12.82
N SER A 127 -15.55 12.08 -13.73
CA SER A 127 -14.74 13.20 -14.20
C SER A 127 -14.95 14.43 -13.31
N VAL A 128 -13.93 15.28 -13.18
CA VAL A 128 -14.05 16.58 -12.50
C VAL A 128 -14.79 17.56 -13.42
N ALA A 129 -16.11 17.42 -13.55
CA ALA A 129 -16.92 18.40 -14.25
C ALA A 129 -17.15 19.61 -13.33
N VAL A 130 -16.91 20.82 -13.83
CA VAL A 130 -17.12 22.07 -13.09
C VAL A 130 -18.60 22.19 -12.70
N GLY A 131 -18.89 22.16 -11.40
CA GLY A 131 -20.22 22.44 -10.86
C GLY A 131 -21.08 21.22 -10.50
N GLN A 132 -20.61 19.99 -10.70
CA GLN A 132 -21.25 18.83 -10.07
C GLN A 132 -20.66 18.62 -8.67
N GLY A 133 -21.54 18.54 -7.66
CA GLY A 133 -21.18 18.14 -6.31
C GLY A 133 -20.53 16.74 -6.29
N PRO A 134 -20.00 16.28 -5.14
CA PRO A 134 -19.42 14.95 -5.03
C PRO A 134 -20.39 13.91 -5.59
N SER A 135 -19.92 13.12 -6.57
CA SER A 135 -20.70 12.01 -7.10
C SER A 135 -20.95 11.03 -5.95
N PRO A 136 -22.18 10.53 -5.74
CA PRO A 136 -22.52 9.62 -4.63
C PRO A 136 -21.97 8.20 -4.81
N GLY A 137 -20.87 8.03 -5.56
CA GLY A 137 -20.22 6.74 -5.76
C GLY A 137 -19.37 6.34 -4.56
N GLY A 138 -19.37 5.05 -4.24
CA GLY A 138 -18.48 4.46 -3.23
C GLY A 138 -17.01 4.58 -3.60
N ASN A 139 -16.15 4.32 -2.64
CA ASN A 139 -14.71 4.39 -2.80
C ASN A 139 -14.19 3.18 -3.57
N LEU A 140 -13.25 3.41 -4.48
CA LEU A 140 -12.47 2.37 -5.14
C LEU A 140 -11.13 2.23 -4.43
N THR A 141 -10.88 1.07 -3.81
CA THR A 141 -9.54 0.68 -3.34
C THR A 141 -8.88 -0.20 -4.39
N MET A 142 -7.68 0.15 -4.80
CA MET A 142 -6.91 -0.55 -5.81
C MET A 142 -5.58 -0.99 -5.21
N VAL A 143 -5.35 -2.30 -5.20
CA VAL A 143 -4.13 -2.93 -4.71
C VAL A 143 -3.31 -3.41 -5.90
N ILE A 144 -2.04 -3.01 -5.93
CA ILE A 144 -1.03 -3.54 -6.85
C ILE A 144 0.02 -4.23 -5.97
N ASP A 145 -0.12 -5.55 -5.81
CA ASP A 145 0.85 -6.35 -5.06
C ASP A 145 2.06 -6.66 -5.92
N GLN A 146 3.24 -6.81 -5.34
CA GLN A 146 4.50 -7.09 -6.06
C GLN A 146 4.72 -6.15 -7.27
N ALA A 147 4.41 -4.86 -7.14
CA ALA A 147 4.45 -3.89 -8.22
C ALA A 147 5.85 -3.76 -8.87
N ASP A 148 6.92 -4.12 -8.15
CA ASP A 148 8.28 -4.18 -8.69
C ASP A 148 8.51 -5.33 -9.69
N GLU A 149 7.67 -6.36 -9.69
CA GLU A 149 7.71 -7.47 -10.65
C GLU A 149 6.96 -7.15 -11.96
N SER A 150 6.26 -6.00 -12.02
CA SER A 150 5.59 -5.54 -13.24
C SER A 150 6.59 -5.10 -14.32
N GLU A 151 6.36 -5.56 -15.56
CA GLU A 151 7.11 -5.11 -16.73
C GLU A 151 7.07 -3.58 -16.89
N ILE A 152 5.92 -2.97 -16.58
CA ILE A 152 5.72 -1.53 -16.70
C ILE A 152 6.01 -0.76 -15.43
N CYS A 153 6.58 -1.37 -14.37
CA CYS A 153 6.82 -0.72 -13.08
C CYS A 153 7.45 0.68 -13.22
N ARG A 154 8.46 0.83 -14.09
CA ARG A 154 9.14 2.12 -14.35
C ARG A 154 8.27 3.17 -15.03
N HIS A 155 7.25 2.73 -15.77
CA HIS A 155 6.32 3.57 -16.51
C HIS A 155 4.96 3.71 -15.82
N LEU A 156 4.69 2.91 -14.79
CA LEU A 156 3.43 2.86 -14.05
C LEU A 156 2.95 4.26 -13.59
N PRO A 157 3.80 5.16 -13.05
CA PRO A 157 3.36 6.53 -12.72
C PRO A 157 2.81 7.30 -13.93
N SER A 158 3.41 7.12 -15.11
CA SER A 158 2.98 7.79 -16.35
C SER A 158 1.63 7.23 -16.84
N TYR A 159 1.44 5.91 -16.72
CA TYR A 159 0.15 5.27 -17.02
C TYR A 159 -0.95 5.77 -16.08
N LEU A 160 -0.71 5.75 -14.77
CA LEU A 160 -1.64 6.27 -13.77
C LEU A 160 -1.98 7.74 -14.05
N LYS A 161 -0.97 8.61 -14.23
CA LYS A 161 -1.17 10.03 -14.52
C LYS A 161 -2.03 10.27 -15.77
N ARG A 162 -1.85 9.46 -16.82
CA ARG A 162 -2.63 9.57 -18.06
C ARG A 162 -4.10 9.23 -17.82
N TYR A 163 -4.39 8.18 -17.06
CA TYR A 163 -5.75 7.68 -16.83
C TYR A 163 -6.50 8.47 -15.75
N LEU A 164 -5.79 9.01 -14.76
CA LEU A 164 -6.34 9.86 -13.72
C LEU A 164 -6.52 11.31 -14.15
N LYS A 165 -6.04 11.69 -15.34
CA LYS A 165 -6.17 13.06 -15.85
C LYS A 165 -7.66 13.43 -15.95
N ASN A 166 -8.03 14.52 -15.29
CA ASN A 166 -9.40 15.04 -15.20
C ASN A 166 -10.40 14.10 -14.50
N LYS A 167 -9.93 13.12 -13.73
CA LYS A 167 -10.76 12.25 -12.89
C LYS A 167 -10.89 12.81 -11.48
N ASP A 168 -12.05 12.61 -10.88
CA ASP A 168 -12.27 12.85 -9.46
C ASP A 168 -11.73 11.65 -8.68
N VAL A 169 -10.59 11.87 -8.02
CA VAL A 169 -9.83 10.85 -7.29
C VAL A 169 -10.14 10.84 -5.79
N ARG A 170 -11.11 11.64 -5.32
CA ARG A 170 -11.43 11.73 -3.88
C ARG A 170 -11.91 10.41 -3.29
N GLY A 171 -12.53 9.56 -4.11
CA GLY A 171 -12.94 8.21 -3.73
C GLY A 171 -11.94 7.12 -4.14
N LEU A 172 -10.75 7.46 -4.64
CA LEU A 172 -9.74 6.48 -5.06
C LEU A 172 -8.70 6.27 -3.96
N ARG A 173 -8.48 5.02 -3.56
CA ARG A 173 -7.38 4.59 -2.71
C ARG A 173 -6.45 3.67 -3.49
N LEU A 174 -5.14 3.93 -3.45
CA LEU A 174 -4.11 3.16 -4.16
C LEU A 174 -3.12 2.57 -3.16
N LEU A 175 -2.99 1.25 -3.14
CA LEU A 175 -2.08 0.50 -2.28
C LEU A 175 -1.08 -0.26 -3.14
N LEU A 176 0.21 0.06 -3.06
CA LEU A 176 1.26 -0.57 -3.85
C LEU A 176 2.26 -1.28 -2.95
N ALA A 177 2.58 -2.53 -3.22
CA ALA A 177 3.61 -3.27 -2.48
C ALA A 177 4.82 -3.47 -3.38
N CYS A 178 6.00 -3.08 -2.92
CA CYS A 178 7.25 -3.31 -3.65
C CYS A 178 8.32 -3.93 -2.77
N SER A 179 9.27 -4.64 -3.37
CA SER A 179 10.52 -5.01 -2.69
C SER A 179 11.41 -3.77 -2.42
N GLY A 180 12.13 -3.78 -1.30
CA GLY A 180 13.11 -2.72 -0.97
C GLY A 180 14.36 -2.75 -1.86
N SER A 181 14.68 -3.93 -2.43
CA SER A 181 15.82 -4.18 -3.31
C SER A 181 15.51 -3.97 -4.80
N GLY A 182 14.23 -3.97 -5.19
CA GLY A 182 13.73 -3.68 -6.53
C GLY A 182 13.79 -2.19 -6.87
N ARG A 183 15.01 -1.66 -7.05
CA ARG A 183 15.24 -0.30 -7.54
C ARG A 183 14.45 -0.03 -8.85
N PRO A 184 13.89 1.18 -8.98
CA PRO A 184 14.69 2.23 -9.58
C PRO A 184 15.15 3.17 -8.47
N ALA A 185 16.43 3.06 -8.14
CA ALA A 185 17.14 4.16 -7.52
C ALA A 185 16.97 5.38 -8.42
N GLU A 186 16.76 6.52 -7.78
CA GLU A 186 16.32 7.78 -8.38
C GLU A 186 14.82 7.86 -8.70
N GLY A 187 14.04 7.78 -7.63
CA GLY A 187 12.81 8.55 -7.55
C GLY A 187 11.52 7.83 -7.89
N ALA A 188 11.41 6.50 -7.80
CA ALA A 188 10.08 5.84 -7.85
C ALA A 188 9.17 6.33 -6.73
N GLY A 189 9.62 6.36 -5.47
CA GLY A 189 8.85 6.93 -4.35
C GLY A 189 8.39 8.35 -4.68
N SER A 190 9.32 9.24 -5.05
CA SER A 190 9.00 10.62 -5.48
C SER A 190 8.07 10.68 -6.71
N ARG A 191 8.22 9.81 -7.70
CA ARG A 191 7.42 9.81 -8.95
C ARG A 191 6.02 9.23 -8.73
N PHE A 192 5.86 8.23 -7.87
CA PHE A 192 4.55 7.73 -7.45
C PHE A 192 3.86 8.78 -6.59
N SER A 193 4.54 9.35 -5.57
CA SER A 193 3.99 10.46 -4.77
C SER A 193 3.61 11.67 -5.62
N ARG A 194 4.38 12.01 -6.67
CA ARG A 194 4.12 13.15 -7.55
C ARG A 194 3.10 12.88 -8.66
N ALA A 195 3.02 11.64 -9.15
CA ALA A 195 1.93 11.24 -10.07
C ALA A 195 0.60 11.12 -9.34
N LEU A 196 0.67 10.79 -8.04
CA LEU A 196 -0.44 10.68 -7.13
C LEU A 196 -0.57 11.92 -6.23
N GLU A 197 0.09 13.05 -6.50
CA GLU A 197 -0.01 14.27 -5.68
C GLU A 197 -1.45 14.76 -5.44
N PRO A 198 -2.42 14.61 -6.38
CA PRO A 198 -3.82 14.91 -6.05
C PRO A 198 -4.49 13.91 -5.07
N ALA A 199 -3.82 12.80 -4.72
CA ALA A 199 -4.29 11.68 -3.92
C ALA A 199 -3.27 11.14 -2.88
N SER A 200 -2.10 11.74 -2.69
CA SER A 200 -0.99 11.17 -1.92
C SER A 200 -0.41 12.19 -0.95
N ARG A 201 -0.29 11.78 0.32
CA ARG A 201 0.43 12.53 1.36
C ARG A 201 1.62 11.79 1.98
N ALA A 202 1.73 10.46 1.83
CA ALA A 202 2.79 9.69 2.49
C ALA A 202 3.36 8.55 1.62
N GLY A 203 4.69 8.46 1.55
CA GLY A 203 5.39 7.22 1.21
C GLY A 203 5.67 6.43 2.48
N VAL A 204 5.48 5.11 2.49
CA VAL A 204 5.61 4.30 3.72
C VAL A 204 6.72 3.28 3.52
N GLY A 205 7.83 3.48 4.24
CA GLY A 205 8.89 2.51 4.38
C GLY A 205 8.43 1.36 5.28
N THR A 206 8.76 0.14 4.89
CA THR A 206 8.53 -1.04 5.70
C THR A 206 9.90 -1.69 5.90
N GLY A 207 10.56 -1.30 6.99
CA GLY A 207 11.71 -2.06 7.48
C GLY A 207 11.25 -3.44 7.96
N GLN A 208 12.21 -4.30 8.19
CA GLN A 208 12.06 -5.71 8.54
C GLN A 208 10.99 -5.94 9.62
N LEU A 209 9.98 -6.77 9.30
CA LEU A 209 9.15 -7.38 10.32
C LEU A 209 10.08 -8.20 11.23
N PRO A 210 9.91 -8.16 12.57
CA PRO A 210 10.64 -9.07 13.44
C PRO A 210 10.20 -10.50 13.10
N CYS A 211 11.03 -11.21 12.35
CA CYS A 211 11.00 -12.66 12.31
C CYS A 211 11.67 -13.11 13.60
N GLY A 212 10.87 -13.52 14.58
CA GLY A 212 11.40 -14.22 15.74
C GLY A 212 12.00 -15.54 15.28
N ASP A 213 13.33 -15.62 15.20
CA ASP A 213 14.03 -16.89 15.30
C ASP A 213 13.87 -17.34 16.75
N VAL A 214 12.89 -18.21 16.99
CA VAL A 214 12.81 -18.95 18.26
C VAL A 214 14.01 -19.89 18.27
N ASP A 215 15.05 -19.46 18.97
CA ASP A 215 16.25 -20.25 19.23
C ASP A 215 15.83 -21.58 19.87
N SER A 216 15.83 -22.63 19.06
CA SER A 216 15.43 -23.99 19.42
C SER A 216 16.55 -24.73 20.17
N SER A 217 17.35 -23.99 20.94
CA SER A 217 18.56 -24.50 21.56
C SER A 217 18.75 -23.98 22.99
N ARG A 218 17.84 -24.35 23.91
CA ARG A 218 18.25 -24.54 25.31
C ARG A 218 17.65 -25.83 25.89
N PRO A 219 18.48 -26.73 26.44
CA PRO A 219 18.02 -27.91 27.18
C PRO A 219 17.42 -27.54 28.54
#